data_AF-A0A6B0Y0D2-F1
#
_entry.id   AF-A0A6B0Y0D2-F1
#
_cell.length_a   1.000
_cell.length_b   1.000
_cell.length_c   1.000
_cell.angle_alpha   90.00
_cell.angle_beta   90.00
_cell.angle_gamma   90.00
#
_symmetry.space_group_name_H-M   'P 1'
#
loop_
_entity.id
_entity.type
_entity.pdbx_description
1 polymer ?
#
loop_
_entity_poly.entity_id
_entity_poly.type
_entity_poly.pdbx_seq_one_letter_code
_entity_poly.pdbx_strand_id
1 'polypeptide(L)'
;MKPYSGIWPVAPTAFHDDGTLDIEGSARVLDCMIDQGSDGVCILANYSEQFLLSDQERHDLTRMSLDHVAGRVPVIVTISHFATEIVVGGGGPARAGGDTHRARAAHRWGVVWVGGGGIIK
;
A
#
# COMPACT_ATOMS: atom_id res chain seq x y z
N MET A 1 -7.94 -2.18 20.58
CA MET A 1 -7.89 -2.05 19.11
C MET A 1 -9.00 -2.92 18.55
N LYS A 2 -9.81 -2.42 17.62
CA LYS A 2 -10.80 -3.29 16.95
C LYS A 2 -10.04 -4.20 15.97
N PRO A 3 -10.32 -5.51 15.94
CA PRO A 3 -9.80 -6.39 14.89
C PRO A 3 -10.24 -5.89 13.51
N TYR A 4 -9.40 -6.05 12.49
CA TYR A 4 -9.85 -5.86 11.11
C TYR A 4 -10.81 -6.98 10.72
N SER A 5 -11.81 -6.63 9.92
CA SER A 5 -12.84 -7.54 9.42
C SER A 5 -13.19 -7.17 7.99
N GLY A 6 -13.82 -8.11 7.27
CA GLY A 6 -14.30 -7.87 5.92
C GLY A 6 -13.26 -8.12 4.83
N ILE A 7 -13.43 -7.48 3.68
CA ILE A 7 -12.66 -7.73 2.46
C ILE A 7 -11.66 -6.60 2.21
N TRP A 8 -10.38 -6.98 2.07
CA TRP A 8 -9.25 -6.05 1.92
C TRP A 8 -8.40 -6.46 0.71
N PRO A 9 -8.84 -6.19 -0.53
CA PRO A 9 -8.12 -6.61 -1.70
C PRO A 9 -6.77 -5.87 -1.81
N VAL A 10 -5.82 -6.52 -2.48
CA VAL A 10 -4.60 -5.86 -2.94
C VAL A 10 -4.92 -5.18 -4.27
N ALA A 11 -4.79 -3.85 -4.30
CA ALA A 11 -5.00 -3.07 -5.52
C ALA A 11 -3.87 -3.36 -6.51
N PRO A 12 -4.16 -3.86 -7.73
CA PRO A 12 -3.14 -3.99 -8.76
C PRO A 12 -2.64 -2.61 -9.18
N THR A 13 -1.39 -2.53 -9.60
CA THR A 13 -0.82 -1.30 -10.15
C THR A 13 -1.11 -1.26 -11.64
N ALA A 14 -1.70 -0.16 -12.13
CA ALA A 14 -1.96 -0.02 -13.56
C ALA A 14 -0.70 0.49 -14.28
N PHE A 15 -0.43 -0.06 -15.45
CA PHE A 15 0.66 0.33 -16.32
C PHE A 15 0.14 0.56 -17.73
N HIS A 16 0.79 1.47 -18.46
CA HIS A 16 0.62 1.63 -19.89
C HIS A 16 1.32 0.50 -20.66
N ASP A 17 0.99 0.36 -21.96
CA ASP A 17 1.57 -0.69 -22.82
C ASP A 17 3.10 -0.58 -22.95
N ASP A 18 3.66 0.61 -22.73
CA ASP A 18 5.11 0.85 -22.72
C ASP A 18 5.78 0.53 -21.37
N GLY A 19 5.00 0.06 -20.40
CA GLY A 19 5.45 -0.29 -19.04
C GLY A 19 5.54 0.89 -18.08
N THR A 20 5.21 2.11 -18.51
CA THR A 20 5.18 3.27 -17.60
C THR A 20 3.96 3.24 -16.69
N LEU A 21 4.08 3.86 -15.52
CA LEU A 21 3.02 3.85 -14.50
C LEU A 21 1.77 4.63 -14.94
N ASP A 22 0.60 3.97 -14.96
CA ASP A 22 -0.69 4.61 -15.20
C ASP A 22 -1.32 5.02 -13.85
N ILE A 23 -1.01 6.26 -13.44
CA ILE A 23 -1.51 6.83 -12.17
C ILE A 23 -3.04 6.95 -12.19
N GLU A 24 -3.61 7.45 -13.28
CA GLU A 24 -5.06 7.63 -13.42
C GLU A 24 -5.78 6.27 -13.49
N GLY A 25 -5.19 5.28 -14.14
CA GLY A 25 -5.67 3.90 -14.14
C GLY A 25 -5.68 3.29 -12.76
N SER A 26 -4.63 3.52 -11.98
CA SER A 26 -4.54 3.05 -10.60
C SER A 26 -5.61 3.71 -9.72
N ALA A 27 -5.93 4.98 -9.93
CA ALA A 27 -7.04 5.65 -9.26
C ALA A 27 -8.41 5.01 -9.59
N ARG A 28 -8.66 4.69 -10.87
CA ARG A 28 -9.89 4.00 -11.30
C ARG A 28 -10.01 2.59 -10.70
N VAL A 29 -8.90 1.88 -10.53
CA VAL A 29 -8.87 0.58 -9.84
C VAL A 29 -9.32 0.73 -8.38
N LEU A 30 -8.81 1.75 -7.68
CA LEU A 30 -9.20 2.01 -6.29
C LEU A 30 -10.69 2.35 -6.18
N ASP A 31 -11.22 3.20 -7.06
CA ASP A 31 -12.65 3.50 -7.10
C ASP A 31 -13.48 2.24 -7.32
N CYS A 32 -13.10 1.41 -8.30
CA CYS A 32 -13.77 0.15 -8.58
C CYS A 32 -13.82 -0.79 -7.37
N MET A 33 -12.75 -0.87 -6.58
CA MET A 33 -12.71 -1.69 -5.35
C MET A 33 -13.58 -1.12 -4.24
N ILE A 34 -13.55 0.20 -4.05
CA ILE A 34 -14.35 0.89 -3.03
C ILE A 34 -15.84 0.79 -3.37
N ASP A 35 -16.20 1.03 -4.63
CA ASP A 35 -17.58 1.00 -5.12
C ASP A 35 -18.18 -0.41 -5.04
N GLN A 36 -17.35 -1.45 -5.11
CA GLN A 36 -17.77 -2.84 -4.89
C GLN A 36 -17.92 -3.22 -3.40
N GLY A 37 -17.67 -2.29 -2.48
CA GLY A 37 -17.90 -2.47 -1.05
C GLY A 37 -16.72 -3.06 -0.29
N SER A 38 -15.48 -2.81 -0.73
CA SER A 38 -14.29 -3.22 0.06
C SER A 38 -14.26 -2.49 1.40
N ASP A 39 -13.98 -3.21 2.49
CA ASP A 39 -13.89 -2.67 3.85
C ASP A 39 -12.57 -1.90 4.10
N GLY A 40 -11.60 -2.10 3.22
CA GLY A 40 -10.30 -1.43 3.17
C GLY A 40 -9.53 -1.88 1.94
N VAL A 41 -8.39 -1.27 1.66
CA VAL A 41 -7.54 -1.64 0.50
C VAL A 41 -6.08 -1.74 0.89
N CYS A 42 -5.37 -2.67 0.26
CA CYS A 42 -3.92 -2.83 0.40
C CYS A 42 -3.23 -2.36 -0.88
N ILE A 43 -2.25 -1.47 -0.77
CA ILE A 43 -1.43 -1.02 -1.91
C ILE A 43 0.02 -1.45 -1.71
N LEU A 44 0.77 -1.52 -2.82
CA LEU A 44 2.19 -1.85 -2.84
C LEU A 44 2.52 -3.23 -2.24
N ALA A 45 1.57 -4.16 -2.14
CA ALA A 45 1.89 -5.53 -1.76
C ALA A 45 2.50 -6.30 -2.95
N ASN A 46 3.02 -7.50 -2.71
CA ASN A 46 3.71 -8.29 -3.75
C ASN A 46 2.87 -8.52 -5.03
N TYR A 47 1.54 -8.62 -4.91
CA TYR A 47 0.64 -8.80 -6.06
C TYR A 47 0.43 -7.51 -6.87
N SER A 48 0.80 -6.35 -6.34
CA SER A 48 0.74 -5.04 -7.02
C SER A 48 2.06 -4.67 -7.71
N GLU A 49 2.82 -5.69 -8.10
CA GLU A 49 4.10 -5.54 -8.83
C GLU A 49 5.12 -4.63 -8.13
N GLN A 50 5.11 -4.58 -6.80
CA GLN A 50 5.91 -3.64 -5.99
C GLN A 50 7.42 -3.63 -6.34
N PHE A 51 7.96 -4.76 -6.81
CA PHE A 51 9.36 -4.93 -7.18
C PHE A 51 9.70 -4.45 -8.60
N LEU A 52 8.71 -4.17 -9.45
CA LEU A 52 8.91 -3.57 -10.76
C LEU A 52 8.98 -2.04 -10.70
N LEU A 53 8.51 -1.46 -9.60
CA LEU A 53 8.50 -0.01 -9.39
C LEU A 53 9.87 0.48 -8.88
N SER A 54 10.26 1.67 -9.32
CA SER A 54 11.31 2.47 -8.69
C SER A 54 10.85 3.02 -7.33
N ASP A 55 11.78 3.54 -6.53
CA ASP A 55 11.44 4.22 -5.27
C ASP A 55 10.52 5.43 -5.50
N GLN A 56 10.75 6.17 -6.58
CA GLN A 56 9.95 7.34 -6.92
C GLN A 56 8.53 6.94 -7.31
N GLU A 57 8.37 5.91 -8.14
CA GLU A 57 7.04 5.41 -8.52
C GLU A 57 6.26 4.86 -7.32
N ARG A 58 6.94 4.16 -6.39
CA ARG A 58 6.31 3.73 -5.13
C ARG A 58 5.82 4.93 -4.31
N HIS A 59 6.61 5.98 -4.24
CA HIS A 59 6.26 7.21 -3.53
C HIS A 59 5.05 7.89 -4.18
N ASP A 60 5.06 8.05 -5.49
CA ASP A 60 4.01 8.73 -6.23
C ASP A 60 2.70 7.95 -6.19
N LEU A 61 2.75 6.63 -6.34
CA LEU A 61 1.59 5.76 -6.20
C LEU A 61 1.02 5.77 -4.78
N THR A 62 1.89 5.78 -3.75
CA THR A 62 1.44 5.90 -2.35
C THR A 62 0.70 7.21 -2.14
N ARG A 63 1.32 8.33 -2.53
CA ARG A 63 0.73 9.66 -2.37
C ARG A 63 -0.60 9.74 -3.10
N MET A 64 -0.63 9.40 -4.38
CA MET A 64 -1.86 9.43 -5.16
C MET A 64 -2.94 8.56 -4.52
N SER A 65 -2.61 7.33 -4.10
CA SER A 65 -3.62 6.42 -3.52
C SER A 65 -4.23 6.99 -2.24
N LEU A 66 -3.41 7.57 -1.36
CA LEU A 66 -3.90 8.17 -0.12
C LEU A 66 -4.74 9.43 -0.39
N ASP A 67 -4.26 10.30 -1.28
CA ASP A 67 -4.95 11.54 -1.68
C ASP A 67 -6.30 11.21 -2.37
N HIS A 68 -6.32 10.20 -3.23
CA HIS A 68 -7.51 9.77 -3.98
C HIS A 68 -8.53 9.04 -3.11
N VAL A 69 -8.09 8.13 -2.23
CA VAL A 69 -9.00 7.43 -1.31
C VAL A 69 -9.61 8.39 -0.31
N ALA A 70 -8.87 9.42 0.13
CA ALA A 70 -9.37 10.52 0.95
C ALA A 70 -10.18 10.06 2.19
N GLY A 71 -9.78 8.94 2.80
CA GLY A 71 -10.44 8.37 3.99
C GLY A 71 -11.77 7.66 3.73
N ARG A 72 -12.19 7.44 2.47
CA ARG A 72 -13.39 6.67 2.13
C ARG A 72 -13.37 5.26 2.75
N VAL A 73 -12.20 4.63 2.74
CA VAL A 73 -11.91 3.35 3.39
C VAL A 73 -10.48 3.39 3.98
N PRO A 74 -10.17 2.59 5.01
CA PRO A 74 -8.80 2.45 5.48
C PRO A 74 -7.87 1.86 4.42
N VAL A 75 -6.62 2.35 4.39
CA VAL A 75 -5.59 1.92 3.43
C VAL A 75 -4.38 1.34 4.18
N ILE A 76 -3.95 0.14 3.77
CA ILE A 76 -2.67 -0.46 4.18
C ILE A 76 -1.64 -0.22 3.08
N VAL A 77 -0.52 0.41 3.44
CA VAL A 77 0.62 0.62 2.54
C VAL A 77 1.73 -0.34 2.93
N THR A 78 2.09 -1.24 2.01
CA THR A 78 3.19 -2.18 2.25
C THR A 78 4.53 -1.51 1.89
N ILE A 79 5.51 -1.66 2.78
CA ILE A 79 6.89 -1.20 2.57
C ILE A 79 7.84 -2.41 2.66
N SER A 80 8.18 -2.96 1.50
CA SER A 80 9.13 -4.08 1.39
C SER A 80 10.35 -3.69 0.58
N HIS A 81 11.54 -4.10 1.01
CA HIS A 81 12.76 -3.93 0.24
C HIS A 81 13.72 -5.09 0.54
N PHE A 82 14.60 -5.44 -0.40
CA PHE A 82 15.62 -6.48 -0.17
C PHE A 82 16.63 -6.08 0.90
N ALA A 83 16.96 -4.79 0.96
CA ALA A 83 17.83 -4.18 1.95
C ALA A 83 17.03 -3.76 3.19
N THR A 84 17.33 -4.39 4.32
CA THR A 84 16.70 -4.18 5.64
C THR A 84 16.78 -2.73 6.12
N GLU A 85 17.93 -2.13 5.92
CA GLU A 85 18.29 -0.76 6.25
C GLU A 85 17.45 0.28 5.51
N ILE A 86 17.06 0.00 4.26
CA ILE A 86 16.20 0.91 3.49
C ILE A 86 14.79 0.92 4.08
N VAL A 87 14.29 -0.24 4.51
CA VAL A 87 12.95 -0.31 5.11
C VAL A 87 12.91 0.30 6.53
N VAL A 88 14.01 0.17 7.30
CA VAL A 88 14.11 0.71 8.67
C VAL A 88 14.42 2.21 8.66
N GLY A 89 15.37 2.64 7.82
CA GLY A 89 15.81 4.02 7.69
C GLY A 89 14.86 4.88 6.86
N GLY A 90 14.26 4.30 5.83
CA GLY A 90 13.13 4.84 5.10
C GLY A 90 11.88 4.79 5.96
N GLY A 91 11.78 5.68 6.95
CA GLY A 91 10.50 6.04 7.53
C GLY A 91 9.61 6.57 6.41
N GLY A 92 8.89 5.66 5.73
CA GLY A 92 8.16 5.99 4.51
C GLY A 92 7.11 7.08 4.69
N PRO A 93 6.57 7.64 3.60
CA PRO A 93 5.57 8.73 3.61
C PRO A 93 4.36 8.47 4.53
N ALA A 94 4.09 7.20 4.86
CA ALA A 94 3.10 6.76 5.85
C ALA A 94 3.32 7.21 7.31
N ARG A 95 4.44 7.88 7.65
CA ARG A 95 4.61 8.54 8.96
C ARG A 95 4.03 9.95 9.02
N ALA A 96 3.64 10.56 7.89
CA ALA A 96 3.30 11.99 7.80
C ALA A 96 1.80 12.32 7.96
N GLY A 97 0.90 11.34 8.09
CA GLY A 97 -0.54 11.58 8.26
C GLY A 97 -1.02 11.17 9.66
N GLY A 98 -1.38 12.16 10.49
CA GLY A 98 -2.16 11.91 11.70
C GLY A 98 -3.50 11.29 11.32
N ASP A 99 -3.90 10.27 12.09
CA ASP A 99 -5.07 9.39 11.92
C ASP A 99 -4.94 8.23 10.90
N THR A 100 -4.99 7.01 11.45
CA THR A 100 -5.11 5.70 10.79
C THR A 100 -4.00 5.19 9.85
N HIS A 101 -3.02 5.97 9.45
CA HIS A 101 -1.91 5.49 8.61
C HIS A 101 -0.77 4.88 9.44
N ARG A 102 -0.52 3.57 9.31
CA ARG A 102 0.66 2.90 9.92
C ARG A 102 1.36 2.01 8.90
N ALA A 103 2.56 2.41 8.46
CA ALA A 103 3.49 1.52 7.77
C ALA A 103 4.56 0.97 8.74
N ARG A 104 4.95 -0.30 8.59
CA ARG A 104 6.18 -0.85 9.16
C ARG A 104 6.88 -1.77 8.19
N ALA A 105 8.20 -1.77 8.33
CA ALA A 105 9.15 -2.54 7.57
C ALA A 105 8.99 -4.05 7.69
N ALA A 106 9.04 -4.75 6.57
CA ALA A 106 9.22 -6.20 6.56
C ALA A 106 10.66 -6.61 6.23
N HIS A 107 11.24 -7.44 7.10
CA HIS A 107 12.51 -8.10 6.83
C HIS A 107 12.23 -9.44 6.15
N ARG A 108 12.73 -9.56 4.90
CA ARG A 108 13.06 -10.85 4.28
C ARG A 108 11.86 -11.74 3.92
N TRP A 109 10.98 -11.26 3.04
CA TRP A 109 9.89 -12.01 2.38
C TRP A 109 8.51 -12.06 3.09
N GLY A 110 8.19 -11.08 3.94
CA GLY A 110 6.86 -11.00 4.58
C GLY A 110 6.12 -9.73 4.24
N VAL A 111 4.79 -9.78 4.17
CA VAL A 111 3.95 -8.58 4.37
C VAL A 111 3.94 -8.32 5.88
N VAL A 112 4.41 -7.15 6.34
CA VAL A 112 4.35 -6.82 7.78
C VAL A 112 3.17 -5.89 8.05
N TRP A 113 2.35 -6.32 9.00
CA TRP A 113 1.15 -5.66 9.45
C TRP A 113 1.39 -4.90 10.77
N VAL A 114 0.65 -3.80 11.01
CA VAL A 114 0.78 -2.99 12.24
C VAL A 114 -0.54 -2.88 12.98
N GLY A 115 -0.67 -3.66 14.06
CA GLY A 115 -1.78 -3.55 15.01
C GLY A 115 -1.72 -4.56 16.15
N GLY A 116 -0.61 -4.62 16.89
CA GLY A 116 -0.51 -5.44 18.11
C GLY A 116 0.26 -6.74 17.90
N GLY A 117 1.52 -6.73 18.39
CA GLY A 117 2.16 -7.87 19.05
C GLY A 117 2.45 -9.17 18.30
N GLY A 118 2.16 -9.33 17.01
CA GLY A 118 2.37 -10.61 16.33
C GLY A 118 2.79 -10.52 14.87
N ILE A 119 3.79 -11.32 14.50
CA ILE A 119 4.16 -11.65 13.12
C ILE A 119 3.33 -12.88 12.73
N ILE A 120 2.52 -12.79 11.67
CA ILE A 120 1.89 -13.94 11.03
C ILE A 120 2.63 -14.17 9.71
N LYS A 121 3.13 -15.38 9.50
CA LYS A 121 3.73 -15.83 8.24
C LYS A 121 2.63 -16.24 7.28
#